data_AF-A0A525K1D9-F1
#
_entry.id   AF-A0A525K1D9-F1
#
_cell.length_a   1.000
_cell.length_b   1.000
_cell.length_c   1.000
_cell.angle_alpha   90.00
_cell.angle_beta   90.00
_cell.angle_gamma   90.00
#
_symmetry.space_group_name_H-M   'P 1'
#
loop_
_entity.id
_entity.type
_entity.pdbx_description
1 polymer ?
#
loop_
_entity_poly.entity_id
_entity_poly.type
_entity_poly.pdbx_seq_one_letter_code
_entity_poly.pdbx_strand_id
1 'polypeptide(L)'
;MTAGQDSAQAAQWQRWRSLAELYHACFTGLILTVVTRRGTAEAAEFVFRVFRRQQQERFLPGLEKLGLSKLPPAVAAAQYHYLSNWIGGVCVEYMYETDRKAWIRYPPPRWIWKGTAICGIPGEVSRAMLRGWHANNGVALGNPKLGFACTKQSVDGQDGLEGYYCEYDYALEVDQRLVFARHLEAPLFDPATAPALPVESWPRPRLEKAYRNYAMEYVRTAAPVMVQLFGPEDAGYLLHLTGKLIGMQYFDEVARGFGMARGTAKDFAVFLRALFGAQDDVADASESGVCEIRQQTWKLMADVGDYHPACAKVLEGLFEGLAAGCGRHIAVDMKPAAGGAPPFVWSIE
;
A
#
# COMPACT_ATOMS: atom_id res chain seq x y z
N MET A 1 15.44 26.40 15.88
CA MET A 1 15.52 24.92 15.88
C MET A 1 16.99 24.58 16.03
N THR A 2 17.35 23.77 17.02
CA THR A 2 18.76 23.43 17.31
C THR A 2 19.19 22.25 16.45
N ALA A 3 20.47 22.16 16.09
CA ALA A 3 21.00 21.11 15.20
C ALA A 3 20.69 19.66 15.66
N GLY A 4 20.46 19.44 16.96
CA GLY A 4 20.03 18.13 17.50
C GLY A 4 18.55 17.79 17.28
N GLN A 5 17.67 18.79 17.12
CA GLN A 5 16.26 18.56 16.77
C GLN A 5 16.13 18.17 15.29
N ASP A 6 16.94 18.77 14.43
CA ASP A 6 16.94 18.48 13.00
C ASP A 6 17.48 17.07 12.70
N SER A 7 18.49 16.59 13.45
CA SER A 7 19.02 15.24 13.30
C SER A 7 18.06 14.15 13.78
N ALA A 8 17.35 14.38 14.90
CA ALA A 8 16.34 13.46 15.41
C ALA A 8 15.14 13.33 14.45
N GLN A 9 14.70 14.45 13.86
CA GLN A 9 13.64 14.44 12.84
C GLN A 9 14.06 13.69 11.58
N ALA A 10 15.29 13.93 11.09
CA ALA A 10 15.82 13.22 9.93
C ALA A 10 15.89 11.69 10.16
N ALA A 11 16.34 11.27 11.34
CA ALA A 11 16.37 9.84 11.71
C ALA A 11 14.96 9.24 11.75
N GLN A 12 13.97 9.97 12.28
CA GLN A 12 12.58 9.52 12.30
C GLN A 12 12.00 9.37 10.89
N TRP A 13 12.27 10.30 9.98
CA TRP A 13 11.83 10.21 8.59
C TRP A 13 12.46 9.00 7.87
N GLN A 14 13.74 8.72 8.12
CA GLN A 14 14.39 7.54 7.56
C GLN A 14 13.74 6.23 8.03
N ARG A 15 13.38 6.13 9.32
CA ARG A 15 12.63 4.99 9.88
C ARG A 15 11.27 4.82 9.21
N TRP A 16 10.53 5.93 9.02
CA TRP A 16 9.24 5.91 8.32
C TRP A 16 9.36 5.47 6.86
N ARG A 17 10.39 5.91 6.13
CA ARG A 17 10.64 5.47 4.75
C ARG A 17 10.97 3.98 4.68
N SER A 18 11.78 3.49 5.60
CA SER A 18 12.16 2.08 5.68
C SER A 18 10.96 1.17 5.99
N LEU A 19 10.06 1.64 6.86
CA LEU A 19 8.77 0.98 7.08
C LEU A 19 7.89 1.00 5.83
N ALA A 20 7.82 2.14 5.13
CA ALA A 20 7.05 2.24 3.90
C ALA A 20 7.56 1.24 2.84
N GLU A 21 8.88 1.10 2.70
CA GLU A 21 9.51 0.13 1.81
C GLU A 21 9.17 -1.31 2.20
N LEU A 22 9.23 -1.65 3.49
CA LEU A 22 8.87 -2.97 3.99
C LEU A 22 7.40 -3.33 3.70
N TYR A 23 6.47 -2.43 3.99
CA TYR A 23 5.04 -2.66 3.75
C TYR A 23 4.68 -2.64 2.26
N HIS A 24 5.36 -1.82 1.48
CA HIS A 24 5.23 -1.82 0.02
C HIS A 24 5.68 -3.16 -0.58
N ALA A 25 6.83 -3.67 -0.13
CA ALA A 25 7.33 -4.98 -0.51
C ALA A 25 6.37 -6.10 -0.05
N CYS A 26 5.83 -6.00 1.16
CA CYS A 26 4.83 -6.92 1.69
C CYS A 26 3.59 -6.98 0.80
N PHE A 27 3.02 -5.84 0.41
CA PHE A 27 1.86 -5.81 -0.48
C PHE A 27 2.15 -6.42 -1.86
N THR A 28 3.28 -6.07 -2.47
CA THR A 28 3.72 -6.65 -3.74
C THR A 28 3.90 -8.17 -3.63
N GLY A 29 4.51 -8.62 -2.52
CA GLY A 29 4.71 -10.02 -2.19
C GLY A 29 3.41 -10.79 -1.99
N LEU A 30 2.37 -10.16 -1.41
CA LEU A 30 1.06 -10.79 -1.24
C LEU A 30 0.45 -11.10 -2.59
N ILE A 31 0.49 -10.14 -3.52
CA ILE A 31 -0.03 -10.33 -4.88
C ILE A 31 0.72 -11.47 -5.58
N LEU A 32 2.05 -11.46 -5.55
CA LEU A 32 2.86 -12.54 -6.16
C LEU A 32 2.63 -13.89 -5.48
N THR A 33 2.41 -13.92 -4.17
CA THR A 33 2.11 -15.16 -3.44
C THR A 33 0.76 -15.73 -3.91
N VAL A 34 -0.27 -14.89 -4.07
CA VAL A 34 -1.54 -15.35 -4.63
C VAL A 34 -1.37 -15.80 -6.09
N VAL A 35 -0.66 -15.04 -6.93
CA VAL A 35 -0.38 -15.46 -8.32
C VAL A 35 0.28 -16.84 -8.36
N THR A 36 1.29 -17.08 -7.54
CA THR A 36 2.11 -18.30 -7.61
C THR A 36 1.58 -19.49 -6.80
N ARG A 37 0.59 -19.29 -5.92
CA ARG A 37 0.02 -20.35 -5.06
C ARG A 37 -1.45 -20.61 -5.31
N ARG A 38 -2.17 -19.64 -5.85
CA ARG A 38 -3.63 -19.64 -6.08
C ARG A 38 -3.99 -19.39 -7.55
N GLY A 39 -3.04 -18.90 -8.34
CA GLY A 39 -3.19 -18.71 -9.78
C GLY A 39 -3.79 -17.36 -10.15
N THR A 40 -3.80 -17.08 -11.46
CA THR A 40 -4.15 -15.77 -12.01
C THR A 40 -5.58 -15.32 -11.69
N ALA A 41 -6.55 -16.24 -11.73
CA ALA A 41 -7.96 -15.90 -11.52
C ALA A 41 -8.22 -15.42 -10.09
N GLU A 42 -7.75 -16.17 -9.09
CA GLU A 42 -7.86 -15.79 -7.69
C GLU A 42 -7.03 -14.55 -7.36
N ALA A 43 -5.86 -14.37 -7.99
CA ALA A 43 -5.06 -13.15 -7.85
C ALA A 43 -5.77 -11.91 -8.41
N ALA A 44 -6.44 -12.05 -9.55
CA ALA A 44 -7.24 -10.98 -10.14
C ALA A 44 -8.42 -10.61 -9.23
N GLU A 45 -9.12 -11.60 -8.67
CA GLU A 45 -10.21 -11.34 -7.72
C GLU A 45 -9.72 -10.68 -6.43
N PHE A 46 -8.60 -11.15 -5.88
CA PHE A 46 -7.96 -10.56 -4.71
C PHE A 46 -7.63 -9.07 -4.96
N VAL A 47 -6.93 -8.77 -6.06
CA VAL A 47 -6.57 -7.38 -6.41
C VAL A 47 -7.81 -6.54 -6.67
N PHE A 48 -8.83 -7.06 -7.38
CA PHE A 48 -10.09 -6.35 -7.55
C PHE A 48 -10.70 -5.94 -6.20
N ARG A 49 -10.81 -6.87 -5.25
CA ARG A 49 -11.41 -6.61 -3.93
C ARG A 49 -10.61 -5.62 -3.10
N VAL A 50 -9.28 -5.71 -3.10
CA VAL A 50 -8.41 -4.76 -2.39
C VAL A 50 -8.64 -3.33 -2.92
N PHE A 51 -8.56 -3.15 -4.23
CA PHE A 51 -8.73 -1.83 -4.84
C PHE A 51 -10.16 -1.32 -4.72
N ARG A 52 -11.17 -2.20 -4.80
CA ARG A 52 -12.57 -1.84 -4.61
C ARG A 52 -12.82 -1.32 -3.20
N ARG A 53 -12.33 -2.04 -2.18
CA ARG A 53 -12.49 -1.65 -0.77
C ARG A 53 -11.81 -0.32 -0.49
N GLN A 54 -10.55 -0.15 -0.90
CA GLN A 54 -9.87 1.13 -0.71
C GLN A 54 -10.54 2.28 -1.46
N GLN A 55 -11.02 2.06 -2.69
CA GLN A 55 -11.73 3.10 -3.44
C GLN A 55 -12.97 3.57 -2.64
N GLN A 56 -13.73 2.64 -2.07
CA GLN A 56 -14.90 2.97 -1.24
C GLN A 56 -14.53 3.73 0.03
N GLU A 57 -13.44 3.33 0.70
CA GLU A 57 -13.02 3.94 1.96
C GLU A 57 -12.30 5.29 1.77
N ARG A 58 -11.61 5.52 0.64
CA ARG A 58 -10.61 6.58 0.50
C ARG A 58 -10.87 7.58 -0.62
N PHE A 59 -11.65 7.24 -1.65
CA PHE A 59 -11.79 8.09 -2.82
C PHE A 59 -12.52 9.41 -2.49
N LEU A 60 -13.77 9.34 -2.03
CA LEU A 60 -14.56 10.54 -1.72
C LEU A 60 -13.96 11.37 -0.56
N PRO A 61 -13.57 10.78 0.58
CA PRO A 61 -12.94 11.56 1.66
C PRO A 61 -11.61 12.19 1.22
N GLY A 62 -10.85 11.50 0.36
CA GLY A 62 -9.59 12.03 -0.16
C GLY A 62 -9.79 13.15 -1.18
N LEU A 63 -10.81 13.07 -2.06
CA LEU A 63 -11.21 14.17 -2.96
C LEU A 63 -11.53 15.44 -2.19
N GLU A 64 -12.33 15.33 -1.13
CA GLU A 64 -12.68 16.46 -0.26
C GLU A 64 -11.45 17.05 0.42
N LYS A 65 -10.60 16.19 1.00
CA LYS A 65 -9.35 16.59 1.67
C LYS A 65 -8.37 17.30 0.73
N LEU A 66 -8.41 16.99 -0.56
CA LEU A 66 -7.56 17.61 -1.59
C LEU A 66 -8.23 18.85 -2.23
N GLY A 67 -9.46 19.21 -1.82
CA GLY A 67 -10.18 20.37 -2.35
C GLY A 67 -10.73 20.18 -3.76
N LEU A 68 -10.91 18.93 -4.21
CA LEU A 68 -11.25 18.59 -5.60
C LEU A 68 -12.77 18.46 -5.85
N SER A 69 -13.60 18.53 -4.81
CA SER A 69 -15.03 18.23 -4.88
C SER A 69 -15.86 19.15 -5.79
N LYS A 70 -15.31 20.31 -6.18
CA LYS A 70 -15.99 21.28 -7.06
C LYS A 70 -15.57 21.18 -8.53
N LEU A 71 -14.61 20.31 -8.85
CA LEU A 71 -14.13 20.14 -10.21
C LEU A 71 -15.09 19.24 -11.02
N PRO A 72 -15.10 19.36 -12.36
CA PRO A 72 -15.78 18.42 -13.23
C PRO A 72 -15.37 16.96 -12.93
N PRO A 73 -16.28 15.96 -12.97
CA PRO A 73 -15.98 14.60 -12.50
C PRO A 73 -14.75 13.94 -13.16
N ALA A 74 -14.55 14.13 -14.46
CA ALA A 74 -13.37 13.60 -15.17
C ALA A 74 -12.07 14.21 -14.64
N VAL A 75 -12.05 15.53 -14.48
CA VAL A 75 -10.94 16.31 -13.94
C VAL A 75 -10.68 15.94 -12.48
N ALA A 76 -11.73 15.89 -11.65
CA ALA A 76 -11.64 15.55 -10.23
C ALA A 76 -11.02 14.15 -10.03
N ALA A 77 -11.49 13.16 -10.79
CA ALA A 77 -10.96 11.81 -10.73
C ALA A 77 -9.48 11.75 -11.15
N ALA A 78 -9.10 12.41 -12.24
CA ALA A 78 -7.73 12.44 -12.73
C ALA A 78 -6.78 13.17 -11.75
N GLN A 79 -7.16 14.35 -11.26
CA GLN A 79 -6.36 15.12 -10.30
C GLN A 79 -6.25 14.43 -8.94
N TYR A 80 -7.31 13.73 -8.48
CA TYR A 80 -7.22 12.90 -7.29
C TYR A 80 -6.09 11.89 -7.43
N HIS A 81 -6.10 11.15 -8.55
CA HIS A 81 -5.10 10.13 -8.81
C HIS A 81 -3.70 10.71 -8.92
N TYR A 82 -3.52 11.90 -9.50
CA TYR A 82 -2.22 12.57 -9.51
C TYR A 82 -1.75 12.94 -8.10
N LEU A 83 -2.57 13.69 -7.35
CA LEU A 83 -2.18 14.25 -6.05
C LEU A 83 -2.07 13.19 -4.94
N SER A 84 -3.02 12.25 -4.86
CA SER A 84 -3.03 11.22 -3.82
C SER A 84 -1.85 10.26 -3.94
N ASN A 85 -1.50 9.89 -5.18
CA ASN A 85 -0.36 9.02 -5.47
C ASN A 85 0.97 9.73 -5.25
N TRP A 86 1.06 11.03 -5.58
CA TRP A 86 2.26 11.83 -5.28
C TRP A 86 2.58 11.85 -3.78
N ILE A 87 1.56 11.96 -2.91
CA ILE A 87 1.73 11.85 -1.44
C ILE A 87 2.30 10.48 -1.04
N GLY A 88 1.91 9.42 -1.76
CA GLY A 88 2.44 8.06 -1.63
C GLY A 88 3.78 7.82 -2.32
N GLY A 89 4.40 8.86 -2.89
CA GLY A 89 5.64 8.77 -3.67
C GLY A 89 5.52 7.98 -4.97
N VAL A 90 4.31 7.85 -5.50
CA VAL A 90 4.04 7.22 -6.79
C VAL A 90 4.06 8.30 -7.87
N CYS A 91 4.88 8.09 -8.91
CA CYS A 91 4.92 8.99 -10.05
C CYS A 91 3.64 8.84 -10.90
N VAL A 92 2.95 9.96 -11.10
CA VAL A 92 1.76 10.07 -11.95
C VAL A 92 1.88 11.35 -12.75
N GLU A 93 1.51 11.29 -14.01
CA GLU A 93 1.36 12.42 -14.90
C GLU A 93 -0.15 12.70 -15.06
N TYR A 94 -0.51 13.96 -15.13
CA TYR A 94 -1.87 14.43 -15.33
C TYR A 94 -1.90 15.36 -16.54
N MET A 95 -2.82 15.10 -17.47
CA MET A 95 -2.99 15.94 -18.65
C MET A 95 -4.47 16.27 -18.82
N TYR A 96 -4.80 17.54 -18.61
CA TYR A 96 -6.13 18.07 -18.87
C TYR A 96 -6.39 18.12 -20.38
N GLU A 97 -7.57 17.68 -20.82
CA GLU A 97 -8.02 17.85 -22.21
C GLU A 97 -9.27 18.75 -22.26
N THR A 98 -10.31 18.39 -21.51
CA THR A 98 -11.54 19.17 -21.34
C THR A 98 -12.16 18.89 -19.96
N ASP A 99 -13.18 19.65 -19.56
CA ASP A 99 -13.97 19.36 -18.36
C ASP A 99 -14.59 17.96 -18.37
N ARG A 100 -14.83 17.40 -19.56
CA ARG A 100 -15.39 16.05 -19.76
C ARG A 100 -14.32 14.98 -19.96
N LYS A 101 -13.04 15.33 -20.10
CA LYS A 101 -11.97 14.37 -20.41
C LYS A 101 -10.62 14.78 -19.83
N ALA A 102 -10.03 13.89 -19.03
CA ALA A 102 -8.70 14.11 -18.44
C ALA A 102 -7.91 12.82 -18.38
N TRP A 103 -6.62 12.91 -18.66
CA TRP A 103 -5.70 11.78 -18.74
C TRP A 103 -4.87 11.63 -17.47
N ILE A 104 -4.48 10.38 -17.22
CA ILE A 104 -3.47 10.01 -16.25
C ILE A 104 -2.50 9.00 -16.87
N ARG A 105 -1.23 9.10 -16.50
CA ARG A 105 -0.22 8.11 -16.84
C ARG A 105 0.63 7.80 -15.62
N TYR A 106 0.85 6.53 -15.36
CA TYR A 106 1.77 6.02 -14.35
C TYR A 106 3.03 5.53 -15.09
N PRO A 107 4.04 6.40 -15.29
CA PRO A 107 5.27 6.01 -15.95
C PRO A 107 6.06 4.99 -15.11
N PRO A 108 7.00 4.25 -15.72
CA PRO A 108 7.96 3.45 -14.98
C PRO A 108 8.82 4.32 -14.03
N PRO A 109 9.20 3.79 -12.86
CA PRO A 109 8.88 2.47 -12.33
C PRO A 109 7.44 2.38 -11.79
N ARG A 110 6.77 1.25 -12.02
CA ARG A 110 5.43 1.00 -11.49
C ARG A 110 5.50 0.68 -10.01
N TRP A 111 4.96 1.57 -9.17
CA TRP A 111 4.99 1.39 -7.72
C TRP A 111 4.41 0.04 -7.30
N ILE A 112 3.17 -0.27 -7.66
CA ILE A 112 2.51 -1.52 -7.26
C ILE A 112 3.22 -2.81 -7.74
N TRP A 113 4.02 -2.74 -8.81
CA TRP A 113 4.77 -3.86 -9.39
C TRP A 113 6.29 -3.61 -9.27
N LYS A 114 6.79 -3.36 -8.05
CA LYS A 114 8.16 -2.83 -7.86
C LYS A 114 9.24 -3.79 -8.38
N GLY A 115 10.15 -3.26 -9.19
CA GLY A 115 11.35 -3.97 -9.63
C GLY A 115 11.03 -5.21 -10.47
N THR A 116 11.73 -6.30 -10.21
CA THR A 116 11.58 -7.56 -10.95
C THR A 116 10.23 -8.25 -10.73
N ALA A 117 9.46 -7.85 -9.71
CA ALA A 117 8.12 -8.36 -9.45
C ALA A 117 7.19 -8.18 -10.66
N ILE A 118 7.38 -7.10 -11.45
CA ILE A 118 6.55 -6.80 -12.62
C ILE A 118 6.49 -7.95 -13.63
N CYS A 119 7.58 -8.71 -13.78
CA CYS A 119 7.65 -9.84 -14.71
C CYS A 119 6.73 -11.00 -14.30
N GLY A 120 6.34 -11.07 -13.02
CA GLY A 120 5.47 -12.10 -12.48
C GLY A 120 3.99 -11.69 -12.40
N ILE A 121 3.61 -10.50 -12.87
CA ILE A 121 2.23 -9.99 -12.77
C ILE A 121 1.47 -10.24 -14.07
N PRO A 122 0.42 -11.10 -14.07
CA PRO A 122 -0.43 -11.29 -15.24
C PRO A 122 -1.21 -10.02 -15.61
N GLY A 123 -1.49 -9.85 -16.90
CA GLY A 123 -2.30 -8.72 -17.40
C GLY A 123 -3.69 -8.65 -16.77
N GLU A 124 -4.30 -9.79 -16.43
CA GLU A 124 -5.60 -9.89 -15.76
C GLU A 124 -5.59 -9.22 -14.38
N VAL A 125 -4.47 -9.32 -13.65
CA VAL A 125 -4.30 -8.73 -12.33
C VAL A 125 -4.20 -7.21 -12.44
N SER A 126 -3.47 -6.70 -13.43
CA SER A 126 -3.45 -5.26 -13.74
C SER A 126 -4.83 -4.73 -14.13
N ARG A 127 -5.56 -5.46 -14.98
CA ARG A 127 -6.94 -5.10 -15.36
C ARG A 127 -7.91 -5.15 -14.17
N ALA A 128 -7.71 -6.07 -13.23
CA ALA A 128 -8.53 -6.17 -12.02
C ALA A 128 -8.41 -4.94 -11.11
N MET A 129 -7.21 -4.37 -10.98
CA MET A 129 -6.99 -3.11 -10.26
C MET A 129 -7.77 -1.96 -10.91
N LEU A 130 -7.74 -1.83 -12.24
CA LEU A 130 -8.54 -0.85 -12.98
C LEU A 130 -10.05 -1.04 -12.77
N ARG A 131 -10.53 -2.29 -12.79
CA ARG A 131 -11.94 -2.62 -12.50
C ARG A 131 -12.34 -2.30 -11.05
N GLY A 132 -11.46 -2.56 -10.09
CA GLY A 132 -11.72 -2.32 -8.67
C GLY A 132 -11.75 -0.83 -8.34
N TRP A 133 -10.87 -0.05 -8.97
CA TRP A 133 -10.73 1.38 -8.69
C TRP A 133 -11.34 2.28 -9.77
N HIS A 134 -10.64 2.44 -10.90
CA HIS A 134 -10.94 3.46 -11.91
C HIS A 134 -12.36 3.37 -12.47
N ALA A 135 -12.85 2.15 -12.73
CA ALA A 135 -14.19 1.90 -13.27
C ALA A 135 -15.33 2.37 -12.35
N ASN A 136 -15.08 2.59 -11.06
CA ASN A 136 -16.12 2.94 -10.08
C ASN A 136 -16.16 4.43 -9.76
N ASN A 137 -15.23 5.23 -10.30
CA ASN A 137 -15.11 6.64 -9.93
C ASN A 137 -16.30 7.48 -10.38
N GLY A 138 -16.87 7.21 -11.56
CA GLY A 138 -18.07 7.91 -12.03
C GLY A 138 -19.25 7.75 -11.09
N VAL A 139 -19.61 6.51 -10.77
CA VAL A 139 -20.71 6.22 -9.84
C VAL A 139 -20.44 6.79 -8.44
N ALA A 140 -19.20 6.71 -7.95
CA ALA A 140 -18.85 7.29 -6.66
C ALA A 140 -19.04 8.82 -6.64
N LEU A 141 -18.74 9.50 -7.74
CA LEU A 141 -18.96 10.95 -7.92
C LEU A 141 -20.41 11.32 -8.25
N GLY A 142 -21.33 10.36 -8.29
CA GLY A 142 -22.73 10.59 -8.69
C GLY A 142 -22.93 10.85 -10.19
N ASN A 143 -21.92 10.58 -11.02
CA ASN A 143 -22.01 10.71 -12.47
C ASN A 143 -21.84 9.34 -13.16
N PRO A 144 -22.94 8.60 -13.43
CA PRO A 144 -22.88 7.29 -14.08
C PRO A 144 -22.43 7.35 -15.55
N LYS A 145 -22.30 8.54 -16.14
CA LYS A 145 -21.80 8.73 -17.50
C LYS A 145 -20.28 8.77 -17.59
N LEU A 146 -19.58 8.79 -16.46
CA LEU A 146 -18.12 8.85 -16.42
C LEU A 146 -17.51 7.43 -16.40
N GLY A 147 -16.66 7.14 -17.38
CA GLY A 147 -15.90 5.89 -17.48
C GLY A 147 -14.39 6.14 -17.54
N PHE A 148 -13.62 5.05 -17.51
CA PHE A 148 -12.17 5.06 -17.71
C PHE A 148 -11.80 4.23 -18.94
N ALA A 149 -11.03 4.83 -19.85
CA ALA A 149 -10.47 4.14 -21.01
C ALA A 149 -8.98 3.92 -20.81
N CYS A 150 -8.55 2.66 -20.69
CA CYS A 150 -7.14 2.29 -20.56
C CYS A 150 -6.51 2.13 -21.95
N THR A 151 -5.40 2.82 -22.19
CA THR A 151 -4.68 2.81 -23.48
C THR A 151 -3.41 1.96 -23.42
N LYS A 152 -2.70 1.97 -22.28
CA LYS A 152 -1.46 1.20 -22.10
C LYS A 152 -1.41 0.45 -20.77
N GLN A 153 -0.72 -0.69 -20.75
CA GLN A 153 -0.42 -1.45 -19.54
C GLN A 153 1.05 -1.88 -19.48
N SER A 154 1.73 -1.50 -18.40
CA SER A 154 3.16 -1.83 -18.23
C SER A 154 3.46 -3.33 -18.24
N VAL A 155 2.56 -4.14 -17.67
CA VAL A 155 2.72 -5.60 -17.60
C VAL A 155 2.56 -6.28 -18.97
N ASP A 156 1.98 -5.57 -19.95
CA ASP A 156 1.91 -6.02 -21.35
C ASP A 156 3.14 -5.53 -22.15
N GLY A 157 4.16 -4.98 -21.48
CA GLY A 157 5.41 -4.48 -22.11
C GLY A 157 5.36 -3.04 -22.62
N GLN A 158 4.31 -2.28 -22.29
CA GLN A 158 4.17 -0.88 -22.69
C GLN A 158 4.86 0.07 -21.69
N ASP A 159 5.13 1.31 -22.12
CA ASP A 159 5.93 2.30 -21.41
C ASP A 159 5.20 2.99 -20.23
N GLY A 160 4.20 2.34 -19.64
CA GLY A 160 3.40 2.88 -18.54
C GLY A 160 2.04 2.22 -18.40
N LEU A 161 1.31 2.56 -17.33
CA LEU A 161 -0.14 2.43 -17.32
C LEU A 161 -0.73 3.78 -17.70
N GLU A 162 -1.52 3.81 -18.76
CA GLU A 162 -2.04 5.05 -19.32
C GLU A 162 -3.54 4.91 -19.57
N GLY A 163 -4.27 5.99 -19.38
CA GLY A 163 -5.68 6.07 -19.72
C GLY A 163 -6.29 7.42 -19.41
N TYR A 164 -7.58 7.56 -19.67
CA TYR A 164 -8.32 8.77 -19.43
C TYR A 164 -9.70 8.51 -18.84
N TYR A 165 -10.16 9.46 -18.05
CA TYR A 165 -11.56 9.58 -17.67
C TYR A 165 -12.31 10.32 -18.77
N CYS A 166 -13.49 9.83 -19.14
CA CYS A 166 -14.34 10.46 -20.16
C CYS A 166 -15.80 10.43 -19.71
N GLU A 167 -16.46 11.59 -19.76
CA GLU A 167 -17.89 11.71 -19.56
C GLU A 167 -18.63 11.59 -20.89
N TYR A 168 -19.46 10.55 -21.03
CA TYR A 168 -20.25 10.26 -22.22
C TYR A 168 -21.63 10.95 -22.17
N ASP A 169 -22.37 10.95 -23.28
CA ASP A 169 -23.71 11.57 -23.32
C ASP A 169 -24.80 10.68 -22.69
N TYR A 170 -24.50 9.40 -22.48
CA TYR A 170 -25.37 8.38 -21.89
C TYR A 170 -24.77 7.78 -20.61
N ALA A 171 -25.62 7.21 -19.75
CA ALA A 171 -25.17 6.49 -18.56
C ALA A 171 -24.50 5.17 -18.95
N LEU A 172 -23.38 4.85 -18.33
CA LEU A 172 -22.60 3.65 -18.63
C LEU A 172 -23.09 2.45 -17.82
N GLU A 173 -23.30 1.34 -18.52
CA GLU A 173 -23.44 0.03 -17.90
C GLU A 173 -22.12 -0.42 -17.24
N VAL A 174 -22.19 -1.41 -16.35
CA VAL A 174 -21.05 -1.84 -15.54
C VAL A 174 -19.84 -2.24 -16.40
N ASP A 175 -20.07 -2.92 -17.51
CA ASP A 175 -19.07 -3.36 -18.48
C ASP A 175 -18.53 -2.23 -19.37
N GLN A 176 -19.26 -1.11 -19.48
CA GLN A 176 -18.86 0.07 -20.24
C GLN A 176 -18.00 1.06 -19.43
N ARG A 177 -17.97 0.92 -18.10
CA ARG A 177 -17.20 1.82 -17.22
C ARG A 177 -15.69 1.67 -17.36
N LEU A 178 -15.22 0.53 -17.85
CA LEU A 178 -13.81 0.29 -18.18
C LEU A 178 -13.71 -0.29 -19.58
N VAL A 179 -13.06 0.45 -20.48
CA VAL A 179 -12.77 0.00 -21.83
C VAL A 179 -11.28 0.05 -22.13
N PHE A 180 -10.83 -0.71 -23.13
CA PHE A 180 -9.43 -0.73 -23.56
C PHE A 180 -9.32 -0.14 -24.96
N ALA A 181 -8.66 1.01 -25.08
CA ALA A 181 -8.50 1.77 -26.32
C ALA A 181 -7.02 1.85 -26.71
N ARG A 182 -6.41 0.70 -26.99
CA ARG A 182 -4.95 0.54 -27.25
C ARG A 182 -4.39 1.34 -28.44
N HIS A 183 -5.27 1.90 -29.26
CA HIS A 183 -4.93 2.69 -30.44
C HIS A 183 -4.82 4.19 -30.14
N LEU A 184 -5.16 4.62 -28.91
CA LEU A 184 -5.06 6.00 -28.47
C LEU A 184 -3.82 6.19 -27.60
N GLU A 185 -3.34 7.43 -27.54
CA GLU A 185 -2.18 7.82 -26.74
C GLU A 185 -2.46 9.16 -26.05
N ALA A 186 -1.93 9.30 -24.84
CA ALA A 186 -2.07 10.53 -24.09
C ALA A 186 -1.23 11.68 -24.69
N PRO A 187 -1.67 12.95 -24.54
CA PRO A 187 -0.84 14.10 -24.90
C PRO A 187 0.43 14.15 -24.03
N LEU A 188 1.43 14.92 -24.48
CA LEU A 188 2.66 15.13 -23.71
C LEU A 188 2.37 15.80 -22.36
N PHE A 189 3.00 15.28 -21.31
CA PHE A 189 2.89 15.83 -19.97
C PHE A 189 3.70 17.14 -19.83
N ASP A 190 3.05 18.20 -19.35
CA ASP A 190 3.70 19.46 -18.95
C ASP A 190 3.62 19.64 -17.42
N PRO A 191 4.72 19.44 -16.68
CA PRO A 191 4.76 19.62 -15.23
C PRO A 191 4.35 21.01 -14.75
N ALA A 192 4.51 22.06 -15.56
CA ALA A 192 4.15 23.42 -15.19
C ALA A 192 2.63 23.65 -15.11
N THR A 193 1.84 22.78 -15.75
CA THR A 193 0.37 22.83 -15.76
C THR A 193 -0.27 21.88 -14.74
N ALA A 194 0.53 21.03 -14.09
CA ALA A 194 0.04 20.05 -13.15
C ALA A 194 -0.45 20.71 -11.85
N PRO A 195 -1.53 20.19 -11.22
CA PRO A 195 -1.99 20.72 -9.94
C PRO A 195 -0.94 20.47 -8.86
N ALA A 196 -0.72 21.43 -7.97
CA ALA A 196 0.17 21.29 -6.83
C ALA A 196 -0.61 21.12 -5.53
N LEU A 197 -0.05 20.39 -4.57
CA LEU A 197 -0.59 20.38 -3.20
C LEU A 197 -0.43 21.76 -2.57
N PRO A 198 -1.42 22.25 -1.82
CA PRO A 198 -1.28 23.48 -1.05
C PRO A 198 -0.23 23.29 0.05
N VAL A 199 0.95 23.87 -0.13
CA VAL A 199 2.17 23.67 0.68
C VAL A 199 1.91 23.90 2.17
N GLU A 200 1.13 24.93 2.52
CA GLU A 200 0.77 25.27 3.91
C GLU A 200 0.06 24.13 4.63
N SER A 201 -0.74 23.34 3.91
CA SER A 201 -1.51 22.22 4.48
C SER A 201 -0.76 20.89 4.47
N TRP A 202 0.37 20.80 3.76
CA TRP A 202 1.18 19.57 3.61
C TRP A 202 2.66 19.81 3.96
N PRO A 203 2.99 20.20 5.19
CA PRO A 203 4.37 20.36 5.61
C PRO A 203 5.12 19.01 5.59
N ARG A 204 6.44 19.06 5.44
CA ARG A 204 7.29 17.86 5.29
C ARG A 204 7.05 16.76 6.33
N PRO A 205 6.92 17.02 7.65
CA PRO A 205 6.64 15.96 8.62
C PRO A 205 5.32 15.22 8.36
N ARG A 206 4.30 15.94 7.88
CA ARG A 206 3.01 15.35 7.50
C ARG A 206 3.15 14.50 6.25
N LEU A 207 3.95 14.93 5.27
CA LEU A 207 4.22 14.18 4.04
C LEU A 207 4.97 12.88 4.32
N GLU A 208 6.05 12.91 5.11
CA GLU A 208 6.83 11.70 5.44
C GLU A 208 5.98 10.69 6.21
N LYS A 209 5.12 11.15 7.13
CA LYS A 209 4.16 10.29 7.83
C LYS A 209 3.07 9.76 6.90
N ALA A 210 2.57 10.58 5.98
CA ALA A 210 1.58 10.17 4.99
C ALA A 210 2.15 9.14 4.01
N TYR A 211 3.42 9.28 3.59
CA TYR A 211 4.12 8.33 2.75
C TYR A 211 4.19 6.94 3.39
N ARG A 212 4.59 6.87 4.67
CA ARG A 212 4.54 5.62 5.46
C ARG A 212 3.13 5.04 5.52
N ASN A 213 2.15 5.86 5.89
CA ASN A 213 0.76 5.41 6.03
C ASN A 213 0.18 4.91 4.70
N TYR A 214 0.56 5.53 3.58
CA TYR A 214 0.14 5.14 2.24
C TYR A 214 0.54 3.69 1.94
N ALA A 215 1.80 3.32 2.20
CA ALA A 215 2.26 1.95 2.00
C ALA A 215 1.59 0.96 2.97
N MET A 216 1.45 1.33 4.24
CA MET A 216 0.78 0.50 5.26
C MET A 216 -0.70 0.23 4.91
N GLU A 217 -1.39 1.21 4.32
CA GLU A 217 -2.82 1.12 3.98
C GLU A 217 -3.14 -0.06 3.03
N TYR A 218 -2.21 -0.38 2.13
CA TYR A 218 -2.35 -1.52 1.23
C TYR A 218 -2.35 -2.85 1.98
N VAL A 219 -1.46 -3.04 2.95
CA VAL A 219 -1.46 -4.27 3.76
C VAL A 219 -2.64 -4.29 4.73
N ARG A 220 -3.01 -3.13 5.31
CA ARG A 220 -4.24 -2.96 6.13
C ARG A 220 -5.49 -3.45 5.40
N THR A 221 -5.61 -3.16 4.10
CA THR A 221 -6.75 -3.61 3.29
C THR A 221 -6.58 -5.05 2.82
N ALA A 222 -5.36 -5.42 2.39
CA ALA A 222 -5.07 -6.71 1.79
C ALA A 222 -5.28 -7.88 2.75
N ALA A 223 -4.86 -7.77 4.00
CA ALA A 223 -4.96 -8.89 4.95
C ALA A 223 -6.42 -9.33 5.20
N PRO A 224 -7.35 -8.42 5.56
CA PRO A 224 -8.76 -8.76 5.72
C PRO A 224 -9.39 -9.29 4.43
N VAL A 225 -9.09 -8.67 3.27
CA VAL A 225 -9.61 -9.13 1.97
C VAL A 225 -9.13 -10.56 1.66
N MET A 226 -7.88 -10.88 1.98
CA MET A 226 -7.33 -12.23 1.79
C MET A 226 -8.08 -13.25 2.65
N VAL A 227 -8.33 -12.94 3.93
CA VAL A 227 -9.11 -13.82 4.83
C VAL A 227 -10.55 -13.97 4.37
N GLN A 228 -11.19 -12.89 3.91
CA GLN A 228 -12.56 -12.92 3.40
C GLN A 228 -12.68 -13.73 2.10
N LEU A 229 -11.63 -13.75 1.28
CA LEU A 229 -11.63 -14.45 -0.01
C LEU A 229 -11.28 -15.93 0.12
N PHE A 230 -10.27 -16.29 0.91
CA PHE A 230 -9.74 -17.65 0.99
C PHE A 230 -10.12 -18.39 2.28
N GLY A 231 -10.74 -17.71 3.25
CA GLY A 231 -10.97 -18.25 4.57
C GLY A 231 -9.73 -18.16 5.48
N PRO A 232 -9.92 -18.28 6.81
CA PRO A 232 -8.88 -17.95 7.78
C PRO A 232 -7.67 -18.89 7.78
N GLU A 233 -7.85 -20.16 7.42
CA GLU A 233 -6.77 -21.15 7.39
C GLU A 233 -5.83 -20.91 6.20
N ASP A 234 -6.36 -20.96 4.97
CA ASP A 234 -5.60 -20.71 3.74
C ASP A 234 -4.99 -19.30 3.73
N ALA A 235 -5.77 -18.27 4.10
CA ALA A 235 -5.24 -16.91 4.17
C ALA A 235 -4.16 -16.78 5.24
N GLY A 236 -4.34 -17.43 6.40
CA GLY A 236 -3.32 -17.44 7.46
C GLY A 236 -1.99 -18.00 6.97
N TYR A 237 -2.02 -19.12 6.23
CA TYR A 237 -0.83 -19.69 5.60
C TYR A 237 -0.17 -18.72 4.60
N LEU A 238 -0.96 -18.14 3.69
CA LEU A 238 -0.44 -17.24 2.65
C LEU A 238 0.15 -15.96 3.26
N LEU A 239 -0.56 -15.33 4.20
CA LEU A 239 -0.12 -14.13 4.92
C LEU A 239 1.20 -14.38 5.66
N HIS A 240 1.28 -15.50 6.39
CA HIS A 240 2.47 -15.88 7.13
C HIS A 240 3.67 -16.12 6.20
N LEU A 241 3.48 -16.92 5.15
CA LEU A 241 4.54 -17.23 4.19
C LEU A 241 5.07 -15.96 3.52
N THR A 242 4.18 -15.08 3.04
CA THR A 242 4.58 -13.82 2.42
C THR A 242 5.34 -12.94 3.41
N GLY A 243 4.81 -12.77 4.62
CA GLY A 243 5.47 -11.99 5.66
C GLY A 243 6.90 -12.49 5.88
N LYS A 244 7.07 -13.80 6.06
CA LYS A 244 8.38 -14.43 6.32
C LYS A 244 9.37 -14.21 5.19
N LEU A 245 8.94 -14.42 3.95
CA LEU A 245 9.80 -14.19 2.78
C LEU A 245 10.26 -12.73 2.68
N ILE A 246 9.34 -11.79 2.87
CA ILE A 246 9.64 -10.35 2.80
C ILE A 246 10.52 -9.93 3.96
N GLY A 247 10.23 -10.35 5.19
CA GLY A 247 11.05 -10.04 6.36
C GLY A 247 12.50 -10.49 6.17
N MET A 248 12.72 -11.72 5.66
CA MET A 248 14.07 -12.23 5.39
C MET A 248 14.81 -11.39 4.34
N GLN A 249 14.14 -11.03 3.24
CA GLN A 249 14.76 -10.31 2.13
C GLN A 249 15.06 -8.85 2.46
N TYR A 250 14.26 -8.22 3.32
CA TYR A 250 14.32 -6.78 3.57
C TYR A 250 15.02 -6.39 4.88
N PHE A 251 15.47 -7.36 5.69
CA PHE A 251 16.07 -7.05 6.99
C PHE A 251 17.20 -6.01 6.89
N ASP A 252 18.21 -6.22 6.04
CA ASP A 252 19.38 -5.32 5.98
C ASP A 252 19.00 -3.91 5.50
N GLU A 253 18.05 -3.79 4.57
CA GLU A 253 17.55 -2.51 4.06
C GLU A 253 16.82 -1.74 5.17
N VAL A 254 15.91 -2.42 5.87
CA VAL A 254 15.14 -1.80 6.95
C VAL A 254 16.04 -1.49 8.14
N ALA A 255 16.86 -2.42 8.61
CA ALA A 255 17.76 -2.23 9.75
C ALA A 255 18.70 -1.03 9.55
N ARG A 256 19.23 -0.83 8.34
CA ARG A 256 20.05 0.34 8.00
C ARG A 256 19.31 1.65 8.24
N GLY A 257 18.03 1.73 7.88
CA GLY A 257 17.22 2.91 8.12
C GLY A 257 16.90 3.19 9.59
N PHE A 258 17.06 2.18 10.45
CA PHE A 258 17.00 2.31 11.91
C PHE A 258 18.38 2.57 12.54
N GLY A 259 19.45 2.62 11.74
CA GLY A 259 20.84 2.72 12.24
C GLY A 259 21.31 1.44 12.92
N MET A 260 20.75 0.30 12.54
CA MET A 260 21.00 -1.02 13.12
C MET A 260 21.57 -1.98 12.07
N ALA A 261 22.05 -3.13 12.53
CA ALA A 261 22.62 -4.17 11.69
C ALA A 261 22.19 -5.55 12.21
N ARG A 262 22.64 -6.61 11.51
CA ARG A 262 22.53 -7.99 11.98
C ARG A 262 23.17 -8.16 13.36
N GLY A 263 22.67 -9.09 14.15
CA GLY A 263 23.12 -9.24 15.53
C GLY A 263 22.50 -10.42 16.26
N THR A 264 22.37 -10.26 17.57
CA THR A 264 21.82 -11.24 18.51
C THR A 264 20.31 -11.04 18.70
N ALA A 265 19.67 -11.96 19.45
CA ALA A 265 18.28 -11.81 19.89
C ALA A 265 18.03 -10.48 20.62
N LYS A 266 19.00 -9.99 21.41
CA LYS A 266 18.90 -8.69 22.10
C LYS A 266 18.91 -7.52 21.12
N ASP A 267 19.77 -7.56 20.12
CA ASP A 267 19.84 -6.52 19.08
C ASP A 267 18.53 -6.50 18.26
N PHE A 268 18.00 -7.68 17.94
CA PHE A 268 16.71 -7.81 17.27
C PHE A 268 15.55 -7.28 18.14
N ALA A 269 15.54 -7.53 19.44
CA ALA A 269 14.52 -7.00 20.34
C ALA A 269 14.54 -5.46 20.37
N VAL A 270 15.73 -4.84 20.40
CA VAL A 270 15.89 -3.38 20.30
C VAL A 270 15.36 -2.87 18.96
N PHE A 271 15.69 -3.55 17.86
CA PHE A 271 15.18 -3.24 16.53
C PHE A 271 13.66 -3.32 16.44
N LEU A 272 13.06 -4.42 16.91
CA LEU A 272 11.63 -4.65 16.82
C LEU A 272 10.83 -3.61 17.64
N ARG A 273 11.32 -3.21 18.83
CA ARG A 273 10.72 -2.10 19.60
C ARG A 273 10.79 -0.77 18.85
N ALA A 274 11.92 -0.46 18.23
CA ALA A 274 12.07 0.76 17.44
C ALA A 274 11.12 0.73 16.24
N LEU A 275 10.97 -0.42 15.59
CA LEU A 275 10.05 -0.64 14.48
C LEU A 275 8.60 -0.41 14.91
N PHE A 276 8.15 -0.96 16.04
CA PHE A 276 6.82 -0.68 16.61
C PHE A 276 6.58 0.82 16.83
N GLY A 277 7.52 1.51 17.49
CA GLY A 277 7.40 2.95 17.70
C GLY A 277 7.31 3.73 16.38
N ALA A 278 8.05 3.32 15.35
CA ALA A 278 7.98 3.94 14.03
C ALA A 278 6.68 3.63 13.26
N GLN A 279 5.95 2.56 13.61
CA GLN A 279 4.60 2.27 13.11
C GLN A 279 3.50 3.08 13.83
N ASP A 280 3.84 3.81 14.90
CA ASP A 280 2.93 4.37 15.89
C ASP A 280 2.23 3.30 16.77
N ASP A 281 2.88 2.15 16.98
CA ASP A 281 2.45 1.16 17.98
C ASP A 281 3.02 1.49 19.36
N VAL A 282 2.23 1.24 20.40
CA VAL A 282 2.68 1.26 21.79
C VAL A 282 3.21 -0.13 22.15
N ALA A 283 4.49 -0.21 22.54
CA ALA A 283 5.14 -1.46 22.91
C ALA A 283 6.07 -1.30 24.13
N ASP A 284 5.86 -2.14 25.13
CA ASP A 284 6.65 -2.18 26.37
C ASP A 284 7.62 -3.37 26.34
N ALA A 285 8.79 -3.24 26.99
CA ALA A 285 9.70 -4.37 27.17
C ALA A 285 9.64 -4.89 28.60
N SER A 286 9.70 -6.21 28.77
CA SER A 286 9.98 -6.83 30.06
C SER A 286 11.49 -6.95 30.27
N GLU A 287 11.96 -6.70 31.49
CA GLU A 287 13.37 -6.89 31.90
C GLU A 287 13.67 -8.32 32.37
N SER A 288 12.83 -9.30 32.02
CA SER A 288 13.09 -10.72 32.30
C SER A 288 14.18 -11.31 31.39
N GLY A 289 14.79 -12.44 31.78
CA GLY A 289 15.89 -13.09 31.05
C GLY A 289 15.59 -13.55 29.61
N VAL A 290 14.31 -13.56 29.20
CA VAL A 290 13.84 -13.67 27.81
C VAL A 290 13.47 -12.28 27.33
N CYS A 291 13.94 -11.89 26.14
CA CYS A 291 13.59 -10.61 25.53
C CYS A 291 12.11 -10.61 25.11
N GLU A 292 11.24 -10.21 26.03
CA GLU A 292 9.80 -10.12 25.79
C GLU A 292 9.39 -8.68 25.47
N ILE A 293 8.62 -8.50 24.40
CA ILE A 293 8.02 -7.22 24.01
C ILE A 293 6.50 -7.37 24.01
N ARG A 294 5.82 -6.53 24.77
CA ARG A 294 4.36 -6.45 24.80
C ARG A 294 3.88 -5.30 23.92
N GLN A 295 3.40 -5.63 22.72
CA GLN A 295 2.78 -4.68 21.79
C GLN A 295 1.31 -4.47 22.20
N GLN A 296 1.00 -3.32 22.79
CA GLN A 296 -0.33 -2.99 23.30
C GLN A 296 -1.33 -2.60 22.20
N THR A 297 -0.85 -2.01 21.12
CA THR A 297 -1.69 -1.54 20.01
C THR A 297 -1.22 -2.10 18.67
N TRP A 298 -2.14 -2.20 17.72
CA TRP A 298 -1.83 -2.59 16.36
C TRP A 298 -2.36 -1.59 15.36
N LYS A 299 -1.51 -0.61 15.00
CA LYS A 299 -1.86 0.54 14.16
C LYS A 299 -2.34 0.12 12.78
N LEU A 300 -1.78 -0.96 12.23
CA LEU A 300 -2.14 -1.47 10.92
C LEU A 300 -3.62 -1.87 10.85
N MET A 301 -4.19 -2.45 11.91
CA MET A 301 -5.60 -2.85 11.97
C MET A 301 -6.46 -1.94 12.87
N ALA A 302 -5.92 -0.80 13.30
CA ALA A 302 -6.70 0.19 14.02
C ALA A 302 -7.90 0.62 13.17
N ASP A 303 -9.07 0.70 13.81
CA ASP A 303 -10.35 1.09 13.20
C ASP A 303 -10.82 0.18 12.04
N VAL A 304 -10.28 -1.03 11.93
CA VAL A 304 -10.82 -2.08 11.05
C VAL A 304 -11.78 -2.92 11.87
N GLY A 305 -13.10 -2.75 11.70
CA GLY A 305 -14.09 -3.47 12.51
C GLY A 305 -14.32 -4.93 12.09
N ASP A 306 -13.94 -5.29 10.86
CA ASP A 306 -14.30 -6.54 10.20
C ASP A 306 -13.09 -7.47 9.96
N TYR A 307 -11.92 -7.20 10.56
CA TYR A 307 -10.77 -8.10 10.40
C TYR A 307 -10.95 -9.36 11.27
N HIS A 308 -10.53 -10.49 10.72
CA HIS A 308 -10.43 -11.75 11.44
C HIS A 308 -9.05 -11.86 12.10
N PRO A 309 -8.90 -12.51 13.28
CA PRO A 309 -7.59 -12.71 13.94
C PRO A 309 -6.48 -13.30 13.06
N ALA A 310 -6.84 -14.11 12.07
CA ALA A 310 -5.91 -14.65 11.07
C ALA A 310 -5.11 -13.56 10.32
N CYS A 311 -5.59 -12.32 10.27
CA CYS A 311 -4.82 -11.19 9.74
C CYS A 311 -3.47 -11.00 10.46
N ALA A 312 -3.37 -11.36 11.74
CA ALA A 312 -2.12 -11.22 12.52
C ALA A 312 -1.00 -12.13 11.98
N LYS A 313 -1.33 -13.16 11.20
CA LYS A 313 -0.33 -14.03 10.55
C LYS A 313 0.63 -13.28 9.63
N VAL A 314 0.23 -12.14 9.06
CA VAL A 314 1.14 -11.30 8.28
C VAL A 314 2.26 -10.72 9.16
N LEU A 315 1.95 -10.30 10.39
CA LEU A 315 2.94 -9.76 11.32
C LEU A 315 3.84 -10.87 11.87
N GLU A 316 3.24 -12.00 12.27
CA GLU A 316 3.96 -13.17 12.76
C GLU A 316 5.03 -13.59 11.75
N GLY A 317 4.62 -13.84 10.50
CA GLY A 317 5.55 -14.18 9.44
C GLY A 317 6.57 -13.06 9.20
N LEU A 318 6.14 -11.80 9.12
CA LEU A 318 7.04 -10.67 8.84
C LEU A 318 8.17 -10.56 9.87
N PHE A 319 7.86 -10.70 11.16
CA PHE A 319 8.85 -10.55 12.22
C PHE A 319 9.68 -11.81 12.42
N GLU A 320 9.14 -13.01 12.18
CA GLU A 320 9.95 -14.23 12.03
C GLU A 320 10.99 -14.06 10.91
N GLY A 321 10.56 -13.51 9.77
CA GLY A 321 11.42 -13.27 8.63
C GLY A 321 12.54 -12.26 8.93
N LEU A 322 12.18 -11.13 9.55
CA LEU A 322 13.16 -10.12 9.97
C LEU A 322 14.15 -10.70 10.99
N ALA A 323 13.70 -11.54 11.93
CA ALA A 323 14.57 -12.21 12.89
C ALA A 323 15.56 -13.16 12.20
N ALA A 324 15.08 -13.97 11.26
CA ALA A 324 15.93 -14.85 10.47
C ALA A 324 16.94 -14.07 9.60
N GLY A 325 16.56 -12.88 9.12
CA GLY A 325 17.47 -11.95 8.44
C GLY A 325 18.51 -11.33 9.37
N CYS A 326 18.13 -11.05 10.62
CA CYS A 326 19.03 -10.53 11.66
C CYS A 326 20.07 -11.57 12.09
N GLY A 327 19.65 -12.81 12.32
CA GLY A 327 20.51 -13.90 12.77
C GLY A 327 19.84 -15.26 12.63
N ARG A 328 20.59 -16.25 12.13
CA ARG A 328 20.08 -17.60 11.78
C ARG A 328 19.36 -18.34 12.92
N HIS A 329 19.67 -18.01 14.16
CA HIS A 329 19.20 -18.72 15.35
C HIS A 329 18.29 -17.89 16.24
N ILE A 330 17.82 -16.74 15.77
CA ILE A 330 16.89 -15.90 16.54
C ILE A 330 15.48 -16.44 16.31
N ALA A 331 14.89 -16.99 17.37
CA ALA A 331 13.50 -17.43 17.36
C ALA A 331 12.59 -16.28 17.80
N VAL A 332 11.44 -16.15 17.14
CA VAL A 332 10.39 -15.18 17.51
C VAL A 332 9.07 -15.92 17.59
N ASP A 333 8.38 -15.79 18.71
CA ASP A 333 7.02 -16.31 18.89
C ASP A 333 6.06 -15.17 19.23
N MET A 334 4.84 -15.23 18.71
CA MET A 334 3.79 -14.24 18.97
C MET A 334 2.60 -14.90 19.66
N LYS A 335 2.29 -14.45 20.87
CA LYS A 335 1.08 -14.85 21.60
C LYS A 335 0.09 -13.68 21.64
N PRO A 336 -1.08 -13.79 20.97
CA PRO A 336 -2.12 -12.79 21.10
C PRO A 336 -2.88 -12.94 22.43
N ALA A 337 -3.58 -11.88 22.82
CA ALA A 337 -4.55 -11.96 23.90
C ALA A 337 -5.78 -12.81 23.51
N ALA A 338 -6.65 -13.07 24.47
CA ALA A 338 -7.93 -13.73 24.22
C ALA A 338 -8.70 -13.01 23.11
N GLY A 339 -9.16 -13.77 22.11
CA GLY A 339 -9.82 -13.21 20.91
C GLY A 339 -8.87 -12.90 19.75
N GLY A 340 -7.57 -13.14 19.88
CA GLY A 340 -6.63 -13.06 18.75
C GLY A 340 -6.27 -11.63 18.33
N ALA A 341 -6.43 -10.67 19.25
CA ALA A 341 -6.17 -9.26 19.08
C ALA A 341 -5.06 -8.78 20.05
N PRO A 342 -4.56 -7.54 19.90
CA PRO A 342 -3.64 -6.97 20.88
C PRO A 342 -4.22 -6.99 22.31
N PRO A 343 -3.36 -7.06 23.35
CA PRO A 343 -1.91 -7.02 23.28
C PRO A 343 -1.30 -8.31 22.68
N PHE A 344 -0.26 -8.14 21.86
CA PHE A 344 0.59 -9.23 21.39
C PHE A 344 1.83 -9.30 22.27
N VAL A 345 2.16 -10.49 22.75
CA VAL A 345 3.39 -10.79 23.48
C VAL A 345 4.36 -11.45 22.52
N TRP A 346 5.49 -10.79 22.28
CA TRP A 346 6.56 -11.28 21.41
C TRP A 346 7.70 -11.81 22.27
N SER A 347 8.03 -13.09 22.16
CA SER A 347 9.18 -13.71 22.82
C SER A 347 10.32 -13.88 21.82
N ILE A 348 11.53 -13.43 22.19
CA ILE A 348 12.71 -13.44 21.32
C ILE A 348 13.84 -14.20 22.02
N GLU A 349 14.34 -15.26 21.39
CA GLU A 349 15.36 -16.18 21.94
C GLU A 349 16.55 -16.39 21.00
#